data_AF-A0A971SVN7-F1
#
_entry.id   AF-A0A971SVN7-F1
#
_cell.length_a   1.000
_cell.length_b   1.000
_cell.length_c   1.000
_cell.angle_alpha   90.00
_cell.angle_beta   90.00
_cell.angle_gamma   90.00
#
_symmetry.space_group_name_H-M   'P 1'
#
loop_
_entity.id
_entity.type
_entity.pdbx_description
1 polymer ?
#
loop_
_entity_poly.entity_id
_entity_poly.type
_entity_poly.pdbx_seq_one_letter_code
_entity_poly.pdbx_strand_id
1 'polypeptide(L)'
;VWGRLYHLNAGFPALEVPEGLILARGSADPLADVRRQQEIGTPRFGRPTGDWDLIHGELVTFTDPQRDLPPIDRLEGFRPGGHSMYQRVMVAVLCGRTSISAYLYAMQHAEKIALKRNFSTWKGQGE
;
A
#
# COMPACT_ATOMS: atom_id res chain seq x y z
N VAL A 1 7.48 -4.82 -1.53
CA VAL A 1 7.52 -3.37 -1.17
C VAL A 1 8.32 -3.20 0.11
N TRP A 2 8.94 -2.04 0.38
CA TRP A 2 9.52 -1.77 1.71
C TRP A 2 8.44 -1.31 2.69
N GLY A 3 8.37 -1.93 3.86
CA GLY A 3 7.35 -1.59 4.85
C GLY A 3 7.51 -2.38 6.15
N ARG A 4 6.48 -2.30 6.98
CA ARG A 4 6.34 -3.07 8.22
C ARG A 4 4.93 -3.61 8.33
N LEU A 5 4.83 -4.89 8.72
CA LEU A 5 3.54 -5.52 8.97
C LEU A 5 3.23 -5.53 10.47
N TYR A 6 1.98 -5.20 10.76
CA TYR A 6 1.39 -5.18 12.08
C TYR A 6 0.15 -6.06 12.07
N HIS A 7 -0.12 -6.71 13.21
CA HIS A 7 -1.39 -7.38 13.43
C HIS A 7 -2.22 -6.49 14.35
N LEU A 8 -3.32 -5.95 13.82
CA LEU A 8 -4.25 -5.16 14.62
C LEU A 8 -5.09 -6.07 15.51
N ASN A 9 -5.49 -5.59 16.70
CA ASN A 9 -6.34 -6.36 17.62
C ASN A 9 -7.69 -6.79 16.99
N ALA A 10 -8.11 -6.11 15.92
CA ALA A 10 -9.32 -6.43 15.18
C ALA A 10 -9.16 -7.62 14.21
N GLY A 11 -8.01 -8.30 14.17
CA GLY A 11 -7.81 -9.56 13.43
C GLY A 11 -7.30 -9.41 11.99
N PHE A 12 -6.97 -8.20 11.55
CA PHE A 12 -6.51 -7.92 10.20
C PHE A 12 -5.17 -7.15 10.19
N PRO A 13 -4.40 -7.21 9.09
CA PRO A 13 -3.05 -6.67 9.07
C PRO A 13 -3.04 -5.17 8.80
N ALA A 14 -2.08 -4.45 9.35
CA ALA A 14 -1.73 -3.11 8.93
C ALA A 14 -0.35 -3.12 8.28
N LEU A 15 -0.26 -2.54 7.08
CA LEU A 15 1.00 -2.27 6.40
C LEU A 15 1.35 -0.80 6.61
N GLU A 16 2.49 -0.54 7.24
CA GLU A 16 3.12 0.78 7.26
C GLU A 16 4.17 0.85 6.15
N VAL A 17 4.24 1.97 5.43
CA VAL A 17 5.29 2.25 4.45
C VAL A 17 6.08 3.49 4.87
N PRO A 18 7.39 3.58 4.56
CA PRO A 18 8.15 4.79 4.86
C PRO A 18 7.60 5.98 4.08
N GLU A 19 7.32 7.09 4.77
CA GLU A 19 6.75 8.30 4.16
C GLU A 19 7.58 8.82 2.97
N GLY A 20 8.92 8.78 3.08
CA GLY A 20 9.82 9.19 2.00
C GLY A 20 9.84 8.27 0.76
N LEU A 21 9.17 7.12 0.80
CA LEU A 21 9.00 6.22 -0.35
C LEU A 21 7.63 6.34 -1.02
N ILE A 22 6.74 7.21 -0.52
CA ILE A 22 5.43 7.47 -1.12
C ILE A 22 5.62 8.36 -2.35
N LEU A 23 5.30 7.84 -3.52
CA LEU A 23 5.43 8.51 -4.82
C LEU A 23 4.22 9.40 -5.14
N ALA A 24 3.04 8.99 -4.67
CA ALA A 24 1.79 9.72 -4.79
C ALA A 24 0.79 9.23 -3.74
N ARG A 25 -0.17 10.07 -3.39
CA ARG A 25 -1.36 9.67 -2.61
C ARG A 25 -2.53 9.48 -3.57
N GLY A 26 -3.34 8.46 -3.30
CA GLY A 26 -4.54 8.21 -4.09
C GLY A 26 -5.55 9.34 -3.94
N SER A 27 -6.38 9.52 -4.96
CA SER A 27 -7.43 10.54 -5.00
C SER A 27 -8.83 9.92 -5.09
N ALA A 28 -9.86 10.77 -5.13
CA ALA A 28 -11.23 10.33 -5.40
C ALA A 28 -11.47 9.98 -6.88
N ASP A 29 -10.52 10.29 -7.78
CA ASP A 29 -10.63 10.07 -9.22
C ASP A 29 -9.66 8.95 -9.66
N PRO A 30 -10.15 7.71 -9.87
CA PRO A 30 -9.33 6.61 -10.33
C PRO A 30 -8.58 6.88 -11.65
N LEU A 31 -9.13 7.72 -12.54
CA LEU A 31 -8.47 8.03 -13.80
C LEU A 31 -7.32 9.01 -13.60
N ALA A 32 -7.46 9.99 -12.69
CA ALA A 32 -6.34 10.86 -12.31
C ALA A 32 -5.20 10.04 -11.70
N ASP A 33 -5.53 9.06 -10.87
CA ASP A 33 -4.56 8.17 -10.23
C ASP A 33 -3.79 7.30 -11.22
N VAL A 34 -4.47 6.81 -12.27
CA VAL A 34 -3.85 6.05 -13.37
C VAL A 34 -2.91 6.93 -14.19
N ARG A 35 -3.35 8.14 -14.55
CA ARG A 35 -2.48 9.11 -15.25
C ARG A 35 -1.23 9.40 -14.44
N ARG A 36 -1.39 9.61 -13.13
CA ARG A 36 -0.25 9.84 -12.22
C ARG A 36 0.70 8.65 -12.18
N GLN A 37 0.19 7.43 -12.21
CA GLN A 37 1.00 6.21 -12.25
C GLN A 37 1.82 6.12 -13.54
N GLN A 38 1.21 6.48 -14.69
CA GLN A 38 1.89 6.51 -15.98
C GLN A 38 3.00 7.57 -16.04
N GLU A 39 2.75 8.75 -15.48
CA GLU A 39 3.73 9.86 -15.41
C GLU A 39 4.96 9.51 -14.56
N ILE A 40 4.81 8.69 -13.52
CA ILE A 40 5.92 8.24 -12.67
C ILE A 40 6.82 7.24 -13.40
N GLY A 41 6.26 6.40 -14.27
CA GLY A 41 7.00 5.42 -15.06
C GLY A 41 7.68 4.35 -14.19
N THR A 42 9.01 4.22 -14.30
CA THR A 42 9.81 3.23 -13.55
C THR A 42 10.43 3.87 -12.32
N PRO A 43 9.85 3.70 -11.12
CA PRO A 43 10.41 4.29 -9.92
C PRO A 43 11.67 3.56 -9.46
N ARG A 44 12.47 4.23 -8.63
CA ARG A 44 13.64 3.62 -8.00
C ARG A 44 13.22 2.74 -6.82
N PHE A 45 13.61 1.47 -6.83
CA PHE A 45 13.44 0.57 -5.69
C PHE A 45 14.71 0.54 -4.81
N GLY A 46 14.83 1.51 -3.90
CA GLY A 46 15.95 1.61 -2.96
C GLY A 46 15.56 1.15 -1.54
N ARG A 47 16.50 0.53 -0.83
CA ARG A 47 16.31 0.24 0.60
C ARG A 47 16.26 1.54 1.40
N PRO A 48 15.20 1.81 2.17
CA PRO A 48 15.13 2.98 3.05
C PRO A 48 16.06 2.80 4.25
N THR A 49 16.46 3.93 4.86
CA THR A 49 17.18 3.92 6.13
C THR A 49 16.27 3.53 7.28
N GLY A 50 16.80 2.78 8.25
CA GLY A 50 16.07 2.33 9.44
C GLY A 50 15.57 0.89 9.33
N ASP A 51 14.74 0.51 10.30
CA ASP A 51 14.23 -0.85 10.46
C ASP A 51 13.02 -1.11 9.56
N TRP A 52 13.25 -1.29 8.26
CA TRP A 52 12.22 -1.61 7.27
C TRP A 52 12.48 -2.96 6.62
N ASP A 53 11.40 -3.71 6.41
CA ASP A 53 11.44 -5.06 5.86
C ASP A 53 10.95 -5.08 4.41
N LEU A 54 11.41 -6.07 3.65
CA LEU A 54 10.86 -6.34 2.34
C LEU A 54 9.56 -7.14 2.52
N ILE A 55 8.42 -6.49 2.31
CA ILE A 55 7.10 -7.10 2.39
C ILE A 55 6.72 -7.69 1.03
N HIS A 56 6.38 -8.96 1.03
CA HIS A 56 5.90 -9.70 -0.12
C HIS A 56 4.37 -9.73 -0.13
N GLY A 57 3.80 -9.62 -1.32
CA GLY A 57 2.36 -9.65 -1.55
C GLY A 57 2.08 -9.90 -3.03
N GLU A 58 0.83 -9.72 -3.40
CA GLU A 58 0.35 -9.96 -4.76
C GLU A 58 0.08 -8.64 -5.48
N LEU A 59 0.25 -8.65 -6.81
CA LEU A 59 -0.11 -7.54 -7.68
C LEU A 59 -1.39 -7.89 -8.42
N VAL A 60 -2.32 -6.94 -8.42
CA VAL A 60 -3.59 -7.05 -9.13
C VAL A 60 -3.69 -5.92 -10.15
N THR A 61 -4.11 -6.26 -11.36
CA THR A 61 -4.38 -5.30 -12.43
C THR A 61 -5.88 -5.16 -12.66
N PHE A 62 -6.38 -3.93 -12.70
CA PHE A 62 -7.78 -3.64 -13.02
C PHE A 62 -7.93 -3.27 -14.49
N THR A 63 -8.97 -3.79 -15.12
CA THR A 63 -9.28 -3.47 -16.53
C THR A 63 -10.01 -2.13 -16.62
N ASP A 64 -10.90 -1.86 -15.68
CA ASP A 64 -11.62 -0.58 -15.58
C ASP A 64 -11.44 -0.01 -14.17
N PRO A 65 -10.46 0.88 -13.96
CA PRO A 65 -10.20 1.46 -12.65
C PRO A 65 -11.38 2.30 -12.12
N GLN A 66 -12.26 2.84 -12.98
CA GLN A 66 -13.44 3.58 -12.50
C GLN A 66 -14.50 2.65 -11.91
N ARG A 67 -14.60 1.42 -12.43
CA ARG A 67 -15.54 0.41 -11.95
C ARG A 67 -14.96 -0.42 -10.80
N ASP A 68 -13.70 -0.84 -10.94
CA ASP A 68 -13.10 -1.91 -10.12
C ASP A 68 -12.48 -1.38 -8.82
N LEU A 69 -11.97 -0.14 -8.81
CA LEU A 69 -11.28 0.44 -7.65
C LEU A 69 -12.22 0.93 -6.53
N PRO A 70 -13.37 1.61 -6.82
CA PRO A 70 -14.23 2.15 -5.76
C PRO A 70 -14.79 1.11 -4.77
N PRO A 71 -15.16 -0.13 -5.16
CA PRO A 71 -15.51 -1.17 -4.19
C PRO A 71 -14.41 -1.49 -3.19
N ILE A 72 -13.14 -1.47 -3.64
CA ILE A 72 -11.98 -1.74 -2.79
C ILE A 72 -11.74 -0.56 -1.85
N ASP A 73 -11.84 0.67 -2.35
CA ASP A 73 -11.76 1.87 -1.49
C ASP A 73 -12.77 1.83 -0.33
N ARG A 74 -14.00 1.38 -0.62
CA ARG A 74 -15.03 1.23 0.41
C ARG A 74 -14.70 0.14 1.42
N LEU A 75 -14.17 -0.99 0.97
CA LEU A 75 -13.76 -2.09 1.84
C LEU A 75 -12.63 -1.66 2.79
N GLU A 76 -11.64 -0.94 2.27
CA GLU A 76 -10.48 -0.45 3.01
C GLU A 76 -10.76 0.83 3.82
N GLY A 77 -11.97 1.39 3.66
CA GLY A 77 -12.38 2.62 4.33
C GLY A 77 -11.62 3.86 3.87
N PHE A 78 -11.10 3.85 2.65
CA PHE A 78 -10.39 4.99 2.05
C PHE A 78 -11.36 6.13 1.71
N ARG A 79 -11.09 7.30 2.27
CA ARG A 79 -11.88 8.53 2.15
C ARG A 79 -10.93 9.71 1.87
N PRO A 80 -10.65 10.02 0.60
CA PRO A 80 -9.75 11.12 0.25
C PRO A 80 -10.26 12.45 0.82
N GLY A 81 -9.39 13.19 1.49
CA GLY A 81 -9.73 14.45 2.18
C GLY A 81 -10.45 14.29 3.53
N GLY A 82 -10.71 13.06 3.98
CA GLY A 82 -11.30 12.75 5.27
C GLY A 82 -10.45 11.79 6.11
N HIS A 83 -10.97 11.41 7.27
CA HIS A 83 -10.34 10.37 8.09
C HIS A 83 -10.46 9.01 7.41
N SER A 84 -9.32 8.39 7.10
CA SER A 84 -9.25 7.02 6.58
C SER A 84 -8.27 6.22 7.42
N MET A 85 -8.69 5.02 7.81
CA MET A 85 -7.86 4.07 8.57
C MET A 85 -6.70 3.57 7.71
N TYR A 86 -7.00 3.20 6.47
CA TYR A 86 -6.02 2.97 5.42
C TYR A 86 -6.04 4.13 4.43
N GLN A 87 -4.85 4.53 4.01
CA GLN A 87 -4.60 5.51 2.96
C GLN A 87 -4.13 4.78 1.72
N ARG A 88 -4.76 5.06 0.56
CA ARG A 88 -4.24 4.56 -0.71
C ARG A 88 -3.00 5.37 -1.09
N VAL A 89 -1.86 4.71 -1.23
CA VAL A 89 -0.57 5.33 -1.55
C VAL A 89 0.11 4.58 -2.68
N MET A 90 0.79 5.31 -3.55
CA MET A 90 1.61 4.74 -4.60
C MET A 90 3.05 4.64 -4.13
N VAL A 91 3.66 3.48 -4.35
CA VAL A 91 5.04 3.19 -3.97
C VAL A 91 5.75 2.41 -5.06
N ALA A 92 7.08 2.35 -4.97
CA ALA A 92 7.86 1.43 -5.78
C ALA A 92 7.68 -0.01 -5.27
N VAL A 93 7.35 -0.92 -6.18
CA VAL A 93 7.25 -2.36 -5.94
C VAL A 93 8.25 -3.08 -6.83
N LEU A 94 8.93 -4.07 -6.25
CA LEU A 94 9.80 -4.98 -7.01
C LEU A 94 8.96 -6.16 -7.50
N CYS A 95 8.79 -6.26 -8.81
CA CYS A 95 8.10 -7.36 -9.50
C CYS A 95 9.14 -8.15 -10.31
N GLY A 96 9.55 -9.31 -9.81
CA GLY A 96 10.68 -10.05 -10.36
C GLY A 96 11.97 -9.22 -10.28
N ARG A 97 12.51 -8.81 -11.42
CA ARG A 97 13.71 -7.96 -11.52
C ARG A 97 13.41 -6.49 -11.86
N THR A 98 12.13 -6.15 -12.04
CA THR A 98 11.70 -4.83 -12.51
C THR A 98 11.05 -4.07 -11.36
N SER A 99 11.34 -2.78 -11.25
CA SER A 99 10.57 -1.90 -10.37
C SER A 99 9.40 -1.30 -11.13
N ILE A 100 8.21 -1.36 -10.53
CA ILE A 100 7.01 -0.72 -11.05
C ILE A 100 6.40 0.15 -9.95
N SER A 101 5.65 1.18 -10.33
CA SER A 101 4.79 1.89 -9.39
C SER A 101 3.48 1.14 -9.21
N ALA A 102 3.03 0.93 -7.97
CA ALA A 102 1.73 0.34 -7.69
C ALA A 102 1.07 1.05 -6.49
N TYR A 103 -0.27 1.11 -6.51
CA TYR A 103 -1.05 1.55 -5.36
C TYR A 103 -1.22 0.41 -4.36
N LEU A 104 -1.16 0.75 -3.07
CA LEU A 104 -1.50 -0.13 -1.96
C LEU A 104 -2.22 0.65 -0.87
N TYR A 105 -2.85 -0.07 0.06
CA TYR A 105 -3.48 0.52 1.25
C TYR A 105 -2.52 0.41 2.43
N ALA A 106 -2.08 1.57 2.93
CA ALA A 106 -1.17 1.67 4.07
C ALA A 106 -1.86 2.34 5.24
N MET A 107 -1.55 1.88 6.45
CA MET A 107 -1.94 2.55 7.67
C MET A 107 -0.79 3.44 8.15
N GLN A 108 -1.10 4.71 8.38
CA GLN A 108 -0.16 5.63 9.01
C GLN A 108 -0.16 5.42 10.52
N HIS A 109 1.02 5.44 11.13
CA HIS A 109 1.20 5.31 12.58
C HIS A 109 0.72 3.98 13.20
N ALA A 110 0.78 2.88 12.44
CA ALA A 110 0.39 1.56 12.93
C ALA A 110 1.18 1.11 14.18
N GLU A 111 2.43 1.57 14.31
CA GLU A 111 3.31 1.32 15.46
C GLU A 111 2.75 1.85 16.79
N LYS A 112 1.84 2.83 16.75
CA LYS A 112 1.23 3.39 17.97
C LYS A 112 0.10 2.50 18.52
N ILE A 113 -0.44 1.61 17.70
CA ILE A 113 -1.64 0.84 18.02
C ILE A 113 -1.44 -0.68 17.90
N ALA A 114 -0.28 -1.12 17.39
CA ALA A 114 0.04 -2.54 17.24
C ALA A 114 1.54 -2.81 17.31
N LEU A 115 1.88 -4.05 17.67
CA LEU A 115 3.27 -4.52 17.68
C LEU A 115 3.69 -4.98 16.27
N LYS A 116 4.87 -4.51 15.83
CA LYS A 116 5.52 -4.95 14.59
C LYS A 116 5.72 -6.46 14.65
N ARG A 117 5.48 -7.14 13.52
CA ARG A 117 5.77 -8.57 13.36
C ARG A 117 7.07 -8.77 12.58
N ASN A 118 7.80 -9.81 12.91
CA ASN A 118 9.05 -10.20 12.24
C ASN A 118 8.81 -11.05 10.97
N PHE A 119 7.63 -10.96 10.37
CA PHE A 119 7.28 -11.69 9.15
C PHE A 119 7.14 -10.72 7.98
N SER A 120 7.62 -11.16 6.82
CA SER A 120 7.59 -10.41 5.56
C SER A 120 6.39 -10.73 4.67
N THR A 121 5.53 -11.66 5.10
CA THR A 121 4.28 -12.03 4.43
C THR A 121 3.16 -12.09 5.46
N TRP A 122 1.94 -11.77 5.02
CA TRP A 122 0.72 -12.09 5.76
C TRP A 122 -0.05 -13.15 5.00
N LYS A 123 -0.38 -14.25 5.67
CA LYS A 123 -1.37 -15.22 5.23
C LYS A 123 -2.53 -15.05 6.18
N GLY A 124 -3.73 -14.79 5.66
CA GLY A 124 -4.92 -14.68 6.49
C GLY A 124 -5.03 -15.85 7.44
N GLN A 125 -5.47 -15.59 8.67
CA GLN A 125 -5.85 -16.67 9.57
C GLN A 125 -7.12 -17.30 8.98
N GLY A 126 -6.93 -18.29 8.12
CA GLY A 126 -7.95 -19.31 7.88
C GLY A 126 -7.98 -20.20 9.10
N GLU A 127 -9.07 -20.12 9.86
CA GLU A 127 -9.59 -21.31 10.53
C GLU A 127 -10.17 -22.26 9.48
#